data_AF-A0A3E0QRV9-F1
#
_entry.id   AF-A0A3E0QRV9-F1
#
_cell.length_a   1.000
_cell.length_b   1.000
_cell.length_c   1.000
_cell.angle_alpha   90.00
_cell.angle_beta   90.00
_cell.angle_gamma   90.00
#
_symmetry.space_group_name_H-M   'P 1'
#
loop_
_entity.id
_entity.type
_entity.pdbx_description
1 polymer ?
#
loop_
_entity_poly.entity_id
_entity_poly.type
_entity_poly.pdbx_seq_one_letter_code
_entity_poly.pdbx_strand_id
1 'polypeptide(L)'
;MNGYGMWQDAWRIAKYEFRISWRGYLITLLLLAYTSFFSSVMLYGHLVNDEEFRMEWNIDLGYLCMLPLFGFLMNQTMFRYWKEDTYSRKLAEWHTMPIGVSQIIAGRMLLLILVLLVNWILFFGIQYAVLEELRARLDPAEFVIYALIWLGYSLFAAAVVVYMELGFPGRVYFFLCFVYVFVIGLVTLTLALSGRSAIVMSLEAAADRSWETAALSLAAAAVGVAGLVALLHRRIRRRSLWT
;
A
#
# COMPACT_ATOMS: atom_id res chain seq x y z
N MET A 1 17.50 -4.52 30.41
CA MET A 1 17.51 -3.56 29.29
C MET A 1 18.88 -3.65 28.63
N ASN A 2 19.02 -4.42 27.55
CA ASN A 2 20.21 -4.32 26.71
C ASN A 2 20.03 -3.11 25.80
N GLY A 3 20.99 -2.18 25.82
CA GLY A 3 20.98 -0.94 25.03
C GLY A 3 21.11 -1.20 23.54
N TYR A 4 20.06 -1.74 22.92
CA TYR A 4 19.89 -1.72 21.48
C TYR A 4 19.14 -0.44 21.11
N GLY A 5 19.59 0.23 20.04
CA GLY A 5 18.90 1.42 19.54
C GLY A 5 17.48 1.06 19.06
N MET A 6 16.53 1.98 19.18
CA MET A 6 15.12 1.78 18.77
C MET A 6 14.96 1.13 17.38
N TRP A 7 15.85 1.47 16.45
CA TRP A 7 15.91 0.91 15.09
C TRP A 7 16.36 -0.55 15.02
N GLN A 8 17.27 -0.98 15.88
CA GLN A 8 17.74 -2.37 15.93
C GLN A 8 16.65 -3.31 16.45
N ASP A 9 15.87 -2.85 17.43
CA ASP A 9 14.72 -3.60 17.94
C ASP A 9 13.59 -3.65 16.91
N ALA A 10 13.28 -2.53 16.24
CA ALA A 10 12.31 -2.51 15.14
C ALA A 10 12.68 -3.48 14.00
N TRP A 11 13.97 -3.51 13.61
CA TRP A 11 14.46 -4.44 12.59
C TRP A 11 14.32 -5.91 13.00
N ARG A 12 14.60 -6.25 14.27
CA ARG A 12 14.44 -7.61 14.78
C ARG A 12 12.98 -8.06 14.76
N ILE A 13 12.06 -7.17 15.12
CA ILE A 13 10.61 -7.43 15.05
C ILE A 13 10.21 -7.69 13.60
N ALA A 14 10.60 -6.83 12.65
CA ALA A 14 10.30 -7.00 11.23
C ALA A 14 10.84 -8.35 10.69
N LYS A 15 12.08 -8.71 11.02
CA LYS A 15 12.69 -9.99 10.62
C LYS A 15 11.95 -11.20 11.20
N TYR A 16 11.54 -11.11 12.47
CA TYR A 16 10.77 -12.16 13.12
C TYR A 16 9.39 -12.35 12.47
N GLU A 17 8.67 -11.26 12.22
CA GLU A 17 7.38 -11.28 11.54
C GLU A 17 7.46 -11.87 10.14
N PHE A 18 8.48 -11.47 9.36
CA PHE A 18 8.71 -11.98 8.02
C PHE A 18 8.95 -13.50 8.02
N ARG A 19 9.77 -14.00 8.95
CA ARG A 19 10.09 -15.44 9.03
C ARG A 19 8.86 -16.30 9.35
N ILE A 20 7.97 -15.82 10.21
CA ILE A 20 6.71 -16.51 10.52
C ILE A 20 5.75 -16.44 9.34
N SER A 21 5.71 -15.31 8.66
CA SER A 21 4.74 -15.02 7.59
C SER A 21 5.28 -15.29 6.19
N TRP A 22 6.41 -15.98 6.05
CA TRP A 22 7.08 -16.19 4.76
C TRP A 22 6.17 -16.92 3.75
N ARG A 23 5.32 -17.85 4.24
CA ARG A 23 4.33 -18.55 3.40
C ARG A 23 3.28 -17.59 2.85
N GLY A 24 2.96 -16.53 3.60
CA GLY A 24 2.07 -15.47 3.15
C GLY A 24 2.70 -14.58 2.07
N TYR A 25 4.02 -14.48 2.02
CA TYR A 25 4.72 -13.78 0.94
C TYR A 25 4.49 -14.47 -0.42
N LEU A 26 4.43 -15.81 -0.47
CA LEU A 26 4.12 -16.53 -1.71
C LEU A 26 2.72 -16.18 -2.25
N ILE A 27 1.74 -16.00 -1.36
CA ILE A 27 0.40 -15.57 -1.75
C ILE A 27 0.43 -14.11 -2.22
N THR A 28 1.17 -13.24 -1.55
CA THR A 28 1.38 -11.85 -2.00
C THR A 28 2.04 -11.81 -3.39
N LEU A 29 3.02 -12.68 -3.67
CA LEU A 29 3.65 -12.80 -4.99
C LEU A 29 2.67 -13.30 -6.06
N LEU A 30 1.80 -14.25 -5.74
CA LEU A 30 0.75 -14.71 -6.65
C LEU A 30 -0.23 -13.57 -6.95
N LEU A 31 -0.65 -12.84 -5.92
CA LEU A 31 -1.48 -11.64 -6.09
C LEU A 31 -0.77 -10.57 -6.93
N LEU A 32 0.52 -10.38 -6.74
CA LEU A 32 1.33 -9.48 -7.57
C LEU A 32 1.34 -9.93 -9.03
N ALA A 33 1.57 -11.22 -9.30
CA ALA A 33 1.55 -11.73 -10.67
C ALA A 33 0.17 -11.56 -11.33
N TYR A 34 -0.90 -11.88 -10.59
CA TYR A 34 -2.28 -11.67 -11.03
C TYR A 34 -2.55 -10.19 -11.33
N THR A 35 -2.27 -9.31 -10.38
CA THR A 35 -2.52 -7.86 -10.53
C THR A 35 -1.67 -7.26 -11.64
N SER A 36 -0.39 -7.64 -11.77
CA SER A 36 0.50 -7.18 -12.86
C SER A 36 -0.01 -7.62 -14.23
N PHE A 37 -0.50 -8.86 -14.36
CA PHE A 37 -1.07 -9.36 -15.60
C PHE A 37 -2.33 -8.58 -16.00
N PHE A 38 -3.31 -8.48 -15.10
CA PHE A 38 -4.55 -7.78 -15.38
C PHE A 38 -4.35 -6.28 -15.59
N SER A 39 -3.52 -5.62 -14.78
CA SER A 39 -3.21 -4.20 -14.95
C SER A 39 -2.51 -3.92 -16.27
N SER A 40 -1.60 -4.80 -16.71
CA SER A 40 -0.89 -4.65 -17.99
C SER A 40 -1.83 -4.85 -19.18
N VAL A 41 -2.72 -5.84 -19.14
CA VAL A 41 -3.73 -6.06 -20.19
C VAL A 41 -4.68 -4.87 -20.28
N MET A 42 -5.14 -4.34 -19.14
CA MET A 42 -6.02 -3.18 -19.12
C MET A 42 -5.31 -1.91 -19.63
N LEU A 43 -4.06 -1.69 -19.21
CA LEU A 43 -3.28 -0.55 -19.69
C LEU A 43 -2.99 -0.66 -21.18
N TYR A 44 -2.63 -1.85 -21.69
CA TYR A 44 -2.48 -2.10 -23.12
C TYR A 44 -3.74 -1.71 -23.89
N GLY A 45 -4.90 -2.17 -23.43
CA GLY A 45 -6.18 -1.87 -24.06
C GLY A 45 -6.45 -0.36 -24.16
N HIS A 46 -6.08 0.40 -23.12
CA HIS A 46 -6.19 1.85 -23.09
C HIS A 46 -5.14 2.57 -23.97
N LEU A 47 -3.92 2.02 -24.09
CA LEU A 47 -2.87 2.63 -24.91
C LEU A 47 -3.06 2.39 -26.42
N VAL A 48 -3.75 1.31 -26.81
CA VAL A 48 -3.94 0.89 -28.20
C VAL A 48 -5.29 1.28 -28.78
N ASN A 49 -6.37 1.24 -28.00
CA ASN A 49 -7.70 1.57 -28.50
C ASN A 49 -8.09 3.01 -28.13
N ASP A 50 -8.41 3.81 -29.14
CA ASP A 50 -8.96 5.18 -29.01
C ASP A 50 -10.43 5.21 -28.52
N GLU A 51 -11.02 4.06 -28.17
CA GLU A 51 -12.38 4.04 -27.63
C GLU A 51 -12.41 4.59 -26.19
N GLU A 52 -12.63 5.90 -26.13
CA GLU A 52 -12.82 6.81 -24.98
C GLU A 52 -13.84 6.37 -23.92
N PHE A 53 -14.49 5.20 -24.04
CA PHE A 53 -15.67 4.89 -23.24
C PHE A 53 -15.49 3.64 -22.35
N ARG A 54 -15.39 3.90 -21.04
CA ARG A 54 -15.76 3.02 -19.89
C ARG A 54 -14.70 2.12 -19.26
N MET A 55 -13.50 2.01 -19.80
CA MET A 55 -12.45 1.20 -19.15
C MET A 55 -11.61 1.97 -18.13
N GLU A 56 -11.44 3.28 -18.28
CA GLU A 56 -10.55 4.11 -17.44
C GLU A 56 -10.86 4.02 -15.94
N TRP A 57 -12.15 4.07 -15.58
CA TRP A 57 -12.60 3.91 -14.20
C TRP A 57 -12.13 2.58 -13.57
N ASN A 58 -12.17 1.49 -14.33
CA ASN A 58 -11.79 0.17 -13.84
C ASN A 58 -10.28 0.08 -13.62
N ILE A 59 -9.47 0.69 -14.50
CA ILE A 59 -8.02 0.69 -14.35
C ILE A 59 -7.63 1.52 -13.12
N ASP A 60 -8.19 2.71 -12.97
CA ASP A 60 -7.96 3.58 -11.81
C ASP A 60 -8.36 2.89 -10.51
N LEU A 61 -9.55 2.29 -10.46
CA LEU A 61 -10.04 1.55 -9.31
C LEU A 61 -9.08 0.39 -8.97
N GLY A 62 -8.64 -0.36 -9.99
CA GLY A 62 -7.69 -1.46 -9.84
C GLY A 62 -6.37 -1.00 -9.23
N TYR A 63 -5.77 0.07 -9.75
CA TYR A 63 -4.52 0.63 -9.25
C TYR A 63 -4.65 1.12 -7.81
N LEU A 64 -5.66 1.96 -7.54
CA LEU A 64 -5.88 2.57 -6.23
C LEU A 64 -6.21 1.50 -5.16
N CYS A 65 -6.93 0.44 -5.51
CA CYS A 65 -7.24 -0.63 -4.55
C CYS A 65 -6.06 -1.60 -4.33
N MET A 66 -5.32 -1.96 -5.38
CA MET A 66 -4.35 -3.05 -5.31
C MET A 66 -2.96 -2.59 -4.85
N LEU A 67 -2.49 -1.43 -5.28
CA LEU A 67 -1.14 -0.95 -4.94
C LEU A 67 -0.85 -0.88 -3.44
N PRO A 68 -1.77 -0.42 -2.57
CA PRO A 68 -1.53 -0.40 -1.13
C PRO A 68 -1.36 -1.81 -0.53
N LEU A 69 -1.98 -2.83 -1.15
CA LEU A 69 -1.93 -4.22 -0.68
C LEU A 69 -0.55 -4.84 -0.88
N PHE A 70 0.29 -4.29 -1.77
CA PHE A 70 1.65 -4.77 -1.99
C PHE A 70 2.55 -4.58 -0.76
N GLY A 71 2.20 -3.73 0.19
CA GLY A 71 2.92 -3.63 1.47
C GLY A 71 2.59 -4.74 2.47
N PHE A 72 1.58 -5.57 2.20
CA PHE A 72 1.08 -6.54 3.17
C PHE A 72 1.47 -7.98 2.83
N LEU A 73 1.86 -8.72 3.87
CA LEU A 73 2.04 -10.17 3.81
C LEU A 73 0.68 -10.84 4.02
N MET A 74 0.15 -11.45 2.95
CA MET A 74 -1.17 -12.07 2.97
C MET A 74 -1.12 -13.43 3.70
N ASN A 75 -1.39 -13.44 5.01
CA ASN A 75 -1.35 -14.66 5.82
C ASN A 75 -2.76 -15.23 6.08
N GLN A 76 -2.88 -16.53 6.36
CA GLN A 76 -4.17 -17.20 6.67
C GLN A 76 -4.89 -16.58 7.87
N THR A 77 -4.14 -15.99 8.80
CA THR A 77 -4.68 -15.25 9.95
C THR A 77 -5.40 -13.95 9.55
N MET A 78 -5.03 -13.33 8.42
CA MET A 78 -5.78 -12.22 7.86
C MET A 78 -7.18 -12.68 7.43
N PHE A 79 -7.35 -13.85 6.80
CA PHE A 79 -8.69 -14.31 6.40
C PHE A 79 -9.63 -14.66 7.57
N ARG A 80 -9.12 -14.71 8.81
CA ARG A 80 -9.91 -15.05 10.01
C ARG A 80 -10.29 -13.83 10.88
N TYR A 81 -9.90 -12.60 10.51
CA TYR A 81 -10.17 -11.40 11.33
C TYR A 81 -11.67 -11.11 11.56
N TRP A 82 -12.55 -11.65 10.71
CA TRP A 82 -14.00 -11.46 10.88
C TRP A 82 -14.57 -12.37 11.98
N LYS A 83 -13.96 -13.55 12.19
CA LYS A 83 -14.41 -14.51 13.22
C LYS A 83 -13.64 -14.36 14.54
N GLU A 84 -12.38 -13.96 14.49
CA GLU A 84 -11.49 -13.87 15.65
C GLU A 84 -10.89 -12.46 15.76
N ASP A 85 -10.82 -11.90 16.97
CA ASP A 85 -10.12 -10.62 17.19
C ASP A 85 -8.59 -10.82 17.24
N THR A 86 -8.06 -11.29 16.11
CA THR A 86 -6.65 -11.65 15.95
C THR A 86 -5.73 -10.45 16.20
N TYR A 87 -6.14 -9.24 15.80
CA TYR A 87 -5.35 -8.03 15.95
C TYR A 87 -5.29 -7.54 17.40
N SER A 88 -6.41 -7.53 18.14
CA SER A 88 -6.38 -7.18 19.56
C SER A 88 -5.62 -8.23 20.38
N ARG A 89 -5.73 -9.52 20.04
CA ARG A 89 -4.97 -10.58 20.71
C ARG A 89 -3.47 -10.45 20.48
N LYS A 90 -3.05 -10.16 19.25
CA LYS A 90 -1.64 -9.93 18.90
C LYS A 90 -1.08 -8.70 19.62
N LEU A 91 -1.89 -7.63 19.71
CA LEU A 91 -1.51 -6.42 20.43
C LEU A 91 -1.41 -6.66 21.95
N ALA A 92 -2.32 -7.44 22.54
CA ALA A 92 -2.27 -7.83 23.94
C ALA A 92 -1.04 -8.70 24.25
N GLU A 93 -0.73 -9.67 23.39
CA GLU A 93 0.48 -10.50 23.51
C GLU A 93 1.74 -9.63 23.48
N TRP A 94 1.82 -8.66 22.57
CA TRP A 94 2.96 -7.74 22.50
C TRP A 94 3.08 -6.79 23.69
N HIS A 95 1.98 -6.45 24.36
CA HIS A 95 2.01 -5.69 25.60
C HIS A 95 2.51 -6.49 26.80
N THR A 96 2.49 -7.83 26.74
CA THR A 96 3.12 -8.67 27.77
C THR A 96 4.64 -8.82 27.58
N MET A 97 5.14 -8.49 26.39
CA MET A 97 6.57 -8.48 26.11
C MET A 97 7.20 -7.15 26.57
N PRO A 98 8.48 -7.14 26.99
CA PRO A 98 9.19 -5.92 27.40
C PRO A 98 9.61 -5.08 26.18
N ILE A 99 8.65 -4.73 25.31
CA ILE A 99 8.85 -4.01 24.05
C ILE A 99 7.98 -2.74 24.08
N GLY A 100 8.55 -1.60 23.70
CA GLY A 100 7.79 -0.35 23.63
C GLY A 100 6.79 -0.33 22.47
N VAL A 101 5.62 0.29 22.67
CA VAL A 101 4.60 0.50 21.62
C VAL A 101 5.20 1.17 20.37
N SER A 102 6.10 2.13 20.55
CA SER A 102 6.80 2.80 19.44
C SER A 102 7.66 1.83 18.61
N GLN A 103 8.28 0.84 19.25
CA GLN A 103 9.10 -0.17 18.56
C GLN A 103 8.24 -1.14 17.76
N ILE A 104 7.05 -1.47 18.27
CA ILE A 104 6.06 -2.30 17.56
C ILE A 104 5.57 -1.57 16.29
N ILE A 105 5.15 -0.31 16.43
CA ILE A 105 4.69 0.50 15.28
C ILE A 105 5.82 0.63 14.26
N ALA A 106 7.03 0.97 14.71
CA ALA A 106 8.19 1.11 13.84
C ALA A 106 8.54 -0.20 13.12
N GLY A 107 8.54 -1.33 13.82
CA GLY A 107 8.79 -2.64 13.22
C GLY A 107 7.75 -3.01 12.16
N ARG A 108 6.47 -2.72 12.43
CA ARG A 108 5.38 -2.98 11.49
C ARG A 108 5.47 -2.09 10.24
N MET A 109 5.71 -0.80 10.42
CA MET A 109 5.89 0.14 9.31
C MET A 109 7.12 -0.20 8.47
N LEU A 110 8.23 -0.58 9.12
CA LEU A 110 9.45 -0.97 8.43
C LEU A 110 9.23 -2.22 7.58
N LEU A 111 8.58 -3.26 8.12
CA LEU A 111 8.25 -4.46 7.36
C LEU A 111 7.37 -4.12 6.15
N LEU A 112 6.34 -3.30 6.35
CA LEU A 112 5.45 -2.86 5.28
C LEU A 112 6.21 -2.13 4.18
N ILE A 113 7.08 -1.19 4.53
CA ILE A 113 7.87 -0.43 3.56
C ILE A 113 8.79 -1.35 2.77
N LEU A 114 9.47 -2.30 3.41
CA LEU A 114 10.35 -3.24 2.71
C LEU A 114 9.58 -4.12 1.73
N VAL A 115 8.47 -4.70 2.17
CA VAL A 115 7.65 -5.58 1.32
C VAL A 115 7.03 -4.77 0.17
N LEU A 116 6.54 -3.55 0.45
CA LEU A 116 6.01 -2.64 -0.55
C LEU A 116 7.06 -2.29 -1.60
N LEU A 117 8.28 -1.93 -1.20
CA LEU A 117 9.34 -1.56 -2.14
C LEU A 117 9.71 -2.73 -3.06
N VAL A 118 9.88 -3.94 -2.51
CA VAL A 118 10.20 -5.13 -3.32
C VAL A 118 9.09 -5.41 -4.33
N ASN A 119 7.83 -5.41 -3.88
CA ASN A 119 6.68 -5.67 -4.74
C ASN A 119 6.43 -4.55 -5.75
N TRP A 120 6.67 -3.30 -5.38
CA TRP A 120 6.58 -2.15 -6.28
C TRP A 120 7.62 -2.24 -7.40
N ILE A 121 8.89 -2.56 -7.09
CA ILE A 121 9.93 -2.76 -8.11
C ILE A 121 9.52 -3.87 -9.07
N LEU A 122 9.02 -5.00 -8.55
CA LEU A 122 8.60 -6.13 -9.37
C LEU A 122 7.40 -5.78 -10.25
N PHE A 123 6.37 -5.14 -9.70
CA PHE A 123 5.16 -4.76 -10.42
C PHE A 123 5.48 -3.81 -11.58
N PHE A 124 6.14 -2.68 -11.30
CA PHE A 124 6.48 -1.71 -12.35
C PHE A 124 7.55 -2.24 -13.30
N GLY A 125 8.49 -3.05 -12.81
CA GLY A 125 9.50 -3.70 -13.65
C GLY A 125 8.89 -4.69 -14.66
N ILE A 126 7.96 -5.54 -14.21
CA ILE A 126 7.21 -6.45 -15.11
C ILE A 126 6.38 -5.63 -16.10
N GLN A 127 5.69 -4.60 -15.61
CA GLN A 127 4.85 -3.77 -16.46
C GLN A 127 5.64 -3.10 -17.59
N TYR A 128 6.80 -2.50 -17.28
CA TYR A 128 7.68 -1.89 -18.27
C TYR A 128 8.30 -2.90 -19.25
N ALA A 129 8.62 -4.11 -18.77
CA ALA A 129 9.20 -5.15 -19.61
C ALA A 129 8.18 -5.71 -20.63
N VAL A 130 6.91 -5.82 -20.24
CA VAL A 130 5.86 -6.45 -21.05
C VAL A 130 5.21 -5.47 -22.02
N LEU A 131 4.99 -4.21 -21.64
CA LEU A 131 4.31 -3.22 -22.48
C LEU A 131 5.29 -2.47 -23.37
N GLU A 132 5.30 -2.81 -24.66
CA GLU A 132 6.07 -2.09 -25.68
C GLU A 132 5.50 -0.68 -25.94
N GLU A 133 4.19 -0.53 -25.86
CA GLU A 133 3.46 0.72 -26.08
C GLU A 133 3.80 1.74 -24.99
N LEU A 134 4.00 1.27 -23.76
CA LEU A 134 4.42 2.12 -22.65
C LEU A 134 5.85 2.65 -22.87
N ARG A 135 6.74 1.80 -23.39
CA ARG A 135 8.12 2.18 -23.77
C ARG A 135 8.18 3.08 -24.99
N ALA A 136 7.19 2.99 -25.87
CA ALA A 136 7.06 3.88 -27.02
C ALA A 136 6.59 5.29 -26.61
N ARG A 137 5.81 5.40 -25.53
CA ARG A 137 5.28 6.68 -25.03
C ARG A 137 6.17 7.36 -23.97
N LEU A 138 6.88 6.59 -23.16
CA LEU A 138 7.69 7.11 -22.05
C LEU A 138 9.14 6.62 -22.15
N ASP A 139 10.07 7.55 -22.08
CA ASP A 139 11.50 7.25 -21.90
C ASP A 139 11.72 6.58 -20.52
N PRO A 140 12.79 5.79 -20.28
CA PRO A 140 13.02 5.15 -18.99
C PRO A 140 13.03 6.14 -17.82
N ALA A 141 13.52 7.37 -18.02
CA ALA A 141 13.51 8.41 -17.00
C ALA A 141 12.09 8.87 -16.62
N GLU A 142 11.21 9.02 -17.61
CA GLU A 142 9.81 9.43 -17.40
C GLU A 142 9.02 8.30 -16.74
N PHE A 143 9.31 7.05 -17.11
CA PHE A 143 8.75 5.88 -16.44
C PHE A 143 9.11 5.83 -14.94
N VAL A 144 10.34 6.22 -14.56
CA VAL A 144 10.70 6.32 -13.14
C VAL A 144 9.85 7.36 -12.42
N ILE A 145 9.57 8.52 -13.04
CA ILE A 145 8.69 9.56 -12.46
C ILE A 145 7.29 8.99 -12.21
N TYR A 146 6.71 8.34 -13.23
CA TYR A 146 5.41 7.66 -13.13
C TYR A 146 5.38 6.66 -11.97
N ALA A 147 6.39 5.79 -11.88
CA ALA A 147 6.46 4.79 -10.82
C ALA A 147 6.60 5.44 -9.43
N LEU A 148 7.38 6.52 -9.30
CA LEU A 148 7.58 7.24 -8.03
C LEU A 148 6.31 7.96 -7.54
N ILE A 149 5.49 8.50 -8.45
CA ILE A 149 4.18 9.08 -8.09
C ILE A 149 3.32 8.02 -7.39
N TRP A 150 3.25 6.83 -7.98
CA TRP A 150 2.49 5.69 -7.42
C TRP A 150 3.13 5.10 -6.16
N LEU A 151 4.45 5.21 -6.00
CA LEU A 151 5.13 4.84 -4.76
C LEU A 151 4.67 5.72 -3.59
N GLY A 152 4.57 7.03 -3.79
CA GLY A 152 4.06 7.96 -2.77
C GLY A 152 2.62 7.62 -2.36
N TYR A 153 1.74 7.43 -3.35
CA TYR A 153 0.36 7.02 -3.10
C TYR A 153 0.28 5.71 -2.30
N SER A 154 0.96 4.67 -2.78
CA SER A 154 0.90 3.33 -2.19
C SER A 154 1.46 3.32 -0.76
N LEU A 155 2.52 4.08 -0.50
CA LEU A 155 3.09 4.24 0.84
C LEU A 155 2.09 4.89 1.82
N PHE A 156 1.46 5.99 1.39
CA PHE A 156 0.45 6.67 2.21
C PHE A 156 -0.76 5.76 2.49
N ALA A 157 -1.32 5.18 1.44
CA ALA A 157 -2.49 4.31 1.51
C ALA A 157 -2.22 3.06 2.36
N ALA A 158 -1.06 2.42 2.20
CA ALA A 158 -0.69 1.27 3.00
C ALA A 158 -0.52 1.64 4.50
N ALA A 159 -0.01 2.84 4.79
CA ALA A 159 0.05 3.36 6.17
C ALA A 159 -1.34 3.64 6.76
N VAL A 160 -2.32 4.09 5.96
CA VAL A 160 -3.72 4.23 6.38
C VAL A 160 -4.27 2.87 6.79
N VAL A 161 -4.01 1.82 6.01
CA VAL A 161 -4.46 0.47 6.33
C VAL A 161 -3.79 -0.04 7.61
N VAL A 162 -2.50 0.24 7.86
CA VAL A 162 -1.85 -0.09 9.15
C VAL A 162 -2.45 0.68 10.32
N TYR A 163 -2.79 1.95 10.13
CA TYR A 163 -3.50 2.73 11.14
C TYR A 163 -4.84 2.08 11.49
N MET A 164 -5.57 1.60 10.50
CA MET A 164 -6.82 0.87 10.71
C MET A 164 -6.58 -0.48 11.40
N GLU A 165 -5.56 -1.24 10.98
CA GLU A 165 -5.18 -2.57 11.49
C GLU A 165 -4.84 -2.51 12.99
N LEU A 166 -4.00 -1.57 13.41
CA LEU A 166 -3.53 -1.46 14.79
C LEU A 166 -4.44 -0.58 15.65
N GLY A 167 -5.18 0.35 15.04
CA GLY A 167 -5.99 1.34 15.74
C GLY A 167 -7.37 0.84 16.20
N PHE A 168 -7.88 -0.25 15.60
CA PHE A 168 -9.26 -0.72 15.77
C PHE A 168 -9.34 -2.24 16.02
N PRO A 169 -10.42 -2.74 16.63
CA PRO A 169 -10.68 -4.18 16.73
C PRO A 169 -11.05 -4.77 15.36
N GLY A 170 -10.84 -6.09 15.19
CA GLY A 170 -10.99 -6.75 13.88
C GLY A 170 -12.33 -6.53 13.16
N ARG A 171 -13.45 -6.46 13.90
CA ARG A 171 -14.78 -6.19 13.32
C ARG A 171 -14.91 -4.78 12.74
N VAL A 172 -14.36 -3.78 13.46
CA VAL A 172 -14.39 -2.38 13.00
C VAL A 172 -13.42 -2.20 11.85
N TYR A 173 -12.25 -2.84 11.91
CA TYR A 173 -11.29 -2.88 10.81
C TYR A 173 -11.93 -3.38 9.51
N PHE A 174 -12.69 -4.48 9.55
CA PHE A 174 -13.38 -4.99 8.36
C PHE A 174 -14.36 -3.97 7.75
N PHE A 175 -15.16 -3.30 8.58
CA PHE A 175 -16.07 -2.25 8.10
C PHE A 175 -15.30 -1.06 7.52
N LEU A 176 -14.20 -0.65 8.16
CA LEU A 176 -13.33 0.42 7.66
C LEU A 176 -12.70 0.07 6.31
N CYS A 177 -12.36 -1.19 6.05
CA CYS A 177 -11.88 -1.62 4.73
C CYS A 177 -12.97 -1.45 3.65
N PHE A 178 -14.24 -1.77 3.95
CA PHE A 178 -15.33 -1.49 3.00
C PHE A 178 -15.52 0.00 2.77
N VAL A 179 -15.49 0.81 3.83
CA VAL A 179 -15.57 2.27 3.70
C VAL A 179 -14.40 2.80 2.86
N TYR A 180 -13.19 2.28 3.07
CA TYR A 180 -12.01 2.64 2.30
C TYR A 180 -12.17 2.35 0.80
N VAL A 181 -12.59 1.13 0.44
CA VAL A 181 -12.86 0.75 -0.95
C VAL A 181 -14.00 1.58 -1.54
N PHE A 182 -15.05 1.85 -0.77
CA PHE A 182 -16.17 2.68 -1.21
C PHE A 182 -15.74 4.13 -1.49
N VAL A 183 -14.90 4.72 -0.64
CA VAL A 183 -14.34 6.06 -0.85
C VAL A 183 -13.47 6.09 -2.11
N ILE A 184 -12.61 5.09 -2.32
CA ILE A 184 -11.83 4.98 -3.57
C ILE A 184 -12.77 4.90 -4.77
N GLY A 185 -13.79 4.04 -4.72
CA GLY A 185 -14.77 3.88 -5.79
C GLY A 185 -15.51 5.18 -6.11
N LEU A 186 -15.84 5.98 -5.10
CA LEU A 186 -16.47 7.28 -5.29
C LEU A 186 -15.49 8.28 -5.94
N VAL A 187 -14.24 8.33 -5.47
CA VAL A 187 -13.20 9.20 -6.05
C VAL A 187 -12.96 8.85 -7.52
N THR A 188 -12.77 7.58 -7.86
CA THR A 188 -12.55 7.16 -9.25
C THR A 188 -13.77 7.38 -10.11
N LEU A 189 -14.98 7.19 -9.58
CA LEU A 189 -16.21 7.50 -10.29
C LEU A 189 -16.33 9.00 -10.58
N THR A 190 -16.02 9.87 -9.62
CA THR A 190 -16.06 11.33 -9.84
C THR A 190 -15.04 11.81 -10.85
N LEU A 191 -13.85 11.19 -10.89
CA LEU A 191 -12.83 11.46 -11.90
C LEU A 191 -13.33 11.02 -13.28
N ALA A 192 -13.86 9.80 -13.39
CA ALA A 192 -14.41 9.27 -14.63
C ALA A 192 -15.58 10.12 -15.17
N LEU A 193 -16.48 10.59 -14.29
CA LEU A 193 -17.57 11.51 -14.67
C LEU A 193 -17.05 12.88 -15.16
N SER A 194 -15.84 13.27 -14.76
CA SER A 194 -15.17 14.49 -15.21
C SER A 194 -14.36 14.29 -16.49
N GLY A 195 -14.36 13.09 -17.07
CA GLY A 195 -13.52 12.72 -18.22
C GLY A 195 -12.03 12.69 -17.89
N ARG A 196 -11.66 12.45 -16.62
CA ARG A 196 -10.27 12.36 -16.18
C ARG A 196 -10.00 10.98 -15.58
N SER A 197 -8.79 10.49 -15.77
CA SER A 197 -8.28 9.28 -15.15
C SER A 197 -7.04 9.57 -14.32
N ALA A 198 -6.94 8.96 -13.14
CA ALA A 198 -5.77 9.07 -12.27
C ALA A 198 -4.51 8.52 -12.96
N ILE A 199 -4.65 7.43 -13.71
CA ILE A 199 -3.56 6.86 -14.50
C ILE A 199 -3.15 7.79 -15.63
N VAL A 200 -4.10 8.31 -16.41
CA VAL A 200 -3.79 9.26 -17.50
C VAL A 200 -3.09 10.51 -16.96
N MET A 201 -3.62 11.10 -15.89
CA MET A 201 -2.99 12.27 -15.25
C MET A 201 -1.58 11.98 -14.77
N SER A 202 -1.32 10.78 -14.25
CA SER A 202 0.03 10.38 -13.81
C SER A 202 0.98 10.09 -14.98
N LEU A 203 0.47 9.62 -16.12
CA LEU A 203 1.24 9.41 -17.36
C LEU A 203 1.59 10.75 -18.00
N GLU A 204 0.65 11.69 -18.08
CA GLU A 204 0.88 13.05 -18.57
C GLU A 204 1.91 13.79 -17.71
N ALA A 205 1.74 13.75 -16.38
CA ALA A 205 2.71 14.35 -15.45
C ALA A 205 4.12 13.76 -15.62
N ALA A 206 4.21 12.45 -15.92
CA ALA A 206 5.49 11.79 -16.18
C ALA A 206 6.09 12.20 -17.54
N ALA A 207 5.28 12.29 -18.60
CA ALA A 207 5.70 12.71 -19.93
C ALA A 207 6.23 14.15 -19.95
N ASP A 208 5.63 15.04 -19.15
CA ASP A 208 6.09 16.43 -18.97
C ASP A 208 7.39 16.55 -18.16
N ARG A 209 8.02 15.42 -17.78
CA ARG A 209 9.22 15.33 -16.93
C ARG A 209 9.10 16.12 -15.64
N SER A 210 7.88 16.20 -15.10
CA SER A 210 7.59 16.98 -13.90
C SER A 210 8.10 16.27 -12.64
N TRP A 211 9.42 16.30 -12.40
CA TRP A 211 10.02 15.70 -11.20
C TRP A 211 9.42 16.27 -9.90
N GLU A 212 8.90 17.49 -9.97
CA GLU A 212 8.17 18.17 -8.91
C GLU A 212 6.93 17.39 -8.44
N THR A 213 6.18 16.74 -9.35
CA THR A 213 4.96 16.00 -8.98
C THR A 213 5.30 14.69 -8.25
N ALA A 214 6.34 13.97 -8.68
CA ALA A 214 6.86 12.81 -7.98
C ALA A 214 7.41 13.18 -6.60
N ALA A 215 8.20 14.26 -6.52
CA ALA A 215 8.72 14.77 -5.26
C ALA A 215 7.59 15.21 -4.30
N LEU A 216 6.56 15.87 -4.82
CA LEU A 216 5.38 16.27 -4.04
C LEU A 216 4.59 15.07 -3.53
N SER A 217 4.39 14.04 -4.37
CA SER A 217 3.72 12.79 -3.97
C SER A 217 4.46 12.10 -2.82
N LEU A 218 5.79 11.97 -2.92
CA LEU A 218 6.61 11.38 -1.88
C LEU A 218 6.66 12.23 -0.60
N ALA A 219 6.73 13.55 -0.73
CA ALA A 219 6.70 14.47 0.41
C ALA A 219 5.35 14.41 1.13
N ALA A 220 4.24 14.41 0.38
CA ALA A 220 2.90 14.26 0.92
C ALA A 220 2.74 12.90 1.63
N ALA A 221 3.28 11.82 1.03
CA ALA A 221 3.30 10.51 1.65
C ALA A 221 4.11 10.50 2.96
N ALA A 222 5.31 11.08 2.98
CA ALA A 222 6.14 11.15 4.18
C ALA A 222 5.45 11.90 5.31
N VAL A 223 4.83 13.06 5.02
CA VAL A 223 4.06 13.84 6.00
C VAL A 223 2.83 13.06 6.48
N GLY A 224 2.09 12.44 5.56
CA GLY A 224 0.91 11.65 5.88
C GLY A 224 1.24 10.43 6.76
N VAL A 225 2.30 9.69 6.42
CA VAL A 225 2.81 8.56 7.20
C VAL A 225 3.23 9.01 8.60
N ALA A 226 4.01 10.09 8.72
CA ALA A 226 4.42 10.64 10.01
C ALA A 226 3.21 11.06 10.87
N GLY A 227 2.21 11.71 10.25
CA GLY A 227 0.95 12.07 10.89
C GLY A 227 0.16 10.86 11.39
N LEU A 228 0.02 9.82 10.57
CA LEU A 228 -0.66 8.57 10.91
C LEU A 228 0.05 7.82 12.04
N VAL A 229 1.38 7.76 12.02
CA VAL A 229 2.18 7.17 13.10
C VAL A 229 1.98 7.94 14.42
N ALA A 230 1.97 9.28 14.38
CA ALA A 230 1.70 10.10 15.56
C ALA A 230 0.28 9.90 16.11
N LEU A 231 -0.72 9.81 15.23
CA LEU A 231 -2.11 9.51 15.59
C LEU A 231 -2.24 8.11 16.18
N LEU A 232 -1.57 7.12 15.61
CA LEU A 232 -1.57 5.74 16.08
C LEU A 232 -0.97 5.65 17.49
N HIS A 233 0.14 6.34 17.73
CA HIS A 233 0.78 6.39 19.04
C HIS A 233 -0.14 7.01 20.10
N ARG A 234 -0.86 8.10 19.77
CA ARG A 234 -1.86 8.70 20.67
C ARG A 234 -3.02 7.74 20.95
N ARG A 235 -3.44 6.97 19.95
CA ARG A 235 -4.59 6.07 20.05
C ARG A 235 -4.27 4.82 20.87
N ILE A 236 -3.15 4.16 20.62
CA ILE A 236 -2.75 2.96 21.38
C ILE A 236 -2.55 3.28 22.86
N ARG A 237 -1.94 4.44 23.19
CA ARG A 237 -1.81 4.89 24.59
C ARG A 237 -3.14 5.09 25.32
N ARG A 238 -4.23 5.38 24.61
CA ARG A 238 -5.56 5.62 25.19
C ARG A 238 -6.44 4.38 25.22
N ARG A 239 -6.04 3.28 24.58
CA ARG A 239 -6.86 2.07 24.44
C ARG A 239 -6.62 1.12 25.62
N SER A 240 -7.66 0.76 26.36
CA SER A 240 -7.62 -0.38 27.28
C SER A 240 -7.69 -1.67 26.45
N LEU A 241 -6.71 -2.56 26.61
CA LEU A 241 -6.59 -3.80 25.84
C LEU A 241 -7.38 -4.99 26.45
N TRP A 242 -8.21 -4.72 27.45
CA TRP A 242 -8.88 -5.73 28.30
C TRP A 242 -10.39 -5.78 28.09
N THR A 243 -10.87 -5.64 26.85
CA THR A 243 -12.27 -5.83 26.45
C THR A 243 -12.32 -6.51 25.11
#